data_AF-A0A842Y1L0-F1
#
_entry.id   AF-A0A842Y1L0-F1
#
_cell.length_a   1.000
_cell.length_b   1.000
_cell.length_c   1.000
_cell.angle_alpha   90.00
_cell.angle_beta   90.00
_cell.angle_gamma   90.00
#
_symmetry.space_group_name_H-M   'P 1'
#
loop_
_entity.id
_entity.type
_entity.pdbx_description
1 polymer ?
#
loop_
_entity_poly.entity_id
_entity_poly.type
_entity_poly.pdbx_seq_one_letter_code
_entity_poly.pdbx_strand_id
1 'polypeptide(L)'
;NMNTTANNKKVSVKEEISPEQGLTEVEIKAEIWNSPPAQKGQGRYLILGKTITPADFTALKSAGKVTYWSEDFLEECDMFFTSPGWRIHADGLSILRQRGYEIEIDTIEAREKERAERLAQRKIEDERKAIAEKSAKETYHKELKEYEAWLGSPKWVDNDGEKHGEGSQIHLKSIHWAGDGQYTEYGLTPAGYIHAFQHFNSDWWDHAYSELPAPAHVVAEAQKIVAQQEVEAQKRKDAWEEVDECPRCHSIWLSGSAKYGFACDDCGHQWNVESSHSNNKEV
;
A
#
# COMPACT_ATOMS: atom_id res chain seq x y z
N ASN A 1 11.87 48.39 27.75
CA ASN A 1 11.90 46.96 27.40
C ASN A 1 11.74 46.80 25.90
N MET A 2 12.84 46.91 25.15
CA MET A 2 12.85 46.58 23.73
C MET A 2 13.02 45.06 23.62
N ASN A 3 11.97 44.40 23.15
CA ASN A 3 11.92 42.96 22.97
C ASN A 3 12.57 42.66 21.61
N THR A 4 13.88 42.43 21.59
CA THR A 4 14.63 42.02 20.39
C THR A 4 14.16 40.62 20.01
N THR A 5 13.32 40.53 18.98
CA THR A 5 12.94 39.26 18.36
C THR A 5 14.23 38.62 17.87
N ALA A 6 14.61 37.50 18.48
CA ALA A 6 15.74 36.70 18.02
C ALA A 6 15.38 36.18 16.61
N ASN A 7 15.85 36.89 15.58
CA ASN A 7 15.82 36.38 14.21
C ASN A 7 16.71 35.13 14.20
N ASN A 8 16.09 33.95 14.14
CA ASN A 8 16.78 32.68 14.00
C ASN A 8 17.57 32.68 12.68
N LYS A 9 18.86 33.03 12.75
CA LYS A 9 19.81 33.00 11.64
C LYS A 9 20.24 31.56 11.33
N LYS A 10 19.30 30.68 10.97
CA LYS A 10 19.62 29.28 10.63
C LYS A 10 19.77 29.12 9.10
N VAL A 11 20.87 28.55 8.63
CA VAL A 11 21.08 28.23 7.21
C VAL A 11 21.29 26.73 7.09
N SER A 12 20.43 26.09 6.31
CA SER A 12 20.57 24.68 5.97
C SER A 12 21.29 24.56 4.64
N VAL A 13 22.28 23.68 4.57
CA VAL A 13 23.04 23.42 3.35
C VAL A 13 23.20 21.93 3.11
N LYS A 14 23.19 21.52 1.85
CA LYS A 14 23.46 20.16 1.38
C LYS A 14 24.90 20.08 0.92
N GLU A 15 25.73 19.28 1.57
CA GLU A 15 27.07 19.00 1.09
C GLU A 15 27.03 18.24 -0.23
N GLU A 16 27.73 18.71 -1.25
CA GLU A 16 27.84 18.04 -2.55
C GLU A 16 29.22 17.44 -2.77
N ILE A 17 30.26 18.11 -2.27
CA ILE A 17 31.63 17.63 -2.23
C ILE A 17 32.19 17.99 -0.86
N SER A 18 32.70 17.00 -0.13
CA SER A 18 33.35 17.28 1.16
C SER A 18 34.70 17.99 0.95
N PRO A 19 35.21 18.74 1.93
CA PRO A 19 36.51 19.41 1.82
C PRO A 19 37.66 18.44 1.50
N GLU A 20 37.57 17.20 1.98
CA GLU A 20 38.58 16.16 1.78
C GLU A 20 38.55 15.56 0.37
N GLN A 21 37.38 15.52 -0.25
CA GLN A 21 37.14 15.04 -1.62
C GLN A 21 37.50 16.07 -2.69
N GLY A 22 37.84 17.30 -2.31
CA GLY A 22 38.27 18.32 -3.25
C GLY A 22 39.63 18.01 -3.88
N LEU A 23 39.88 18.62 -5.03
CA LEU A 23 41.07 18.40 -5.86
C LEU A 23 42.13 19.48 -5.61
N THR A 24 43.39 19.12 -5.71
CA THR A 24 44.51 20.05 -5.67
C THR A 24 44.56 20.90 -6.94
N GLU A 25 45.23 22.06 -6.90
CA GLU A 25 45.37 22.90 -8.10
C GLU A 25 46.07 22.20 -9.26
N VAL A 26 46.97 21.27 -8.97
CA VAL A 26 47.69 20.50 -9.99
C VAL A 26 46.74 19.56 -10.72
N GLU A 27 45.89 18.84 -9.98
CA GLU A 27 44.86 17.95 -10.54
C GLU A 27 43.83 18.74 -11.36
N ILE A 28 43.39 19.89 -10.84
CA ILE A 28 42.42 20.76 -11.53
C ILE A 28 42.96 21.23 -12.89
N LYS A 29 44.25 21.60 -12.97
CA LYS A 29 44.87 22.09 -14.21
C LYS A 29 45.27 20.97 -15.17
N ALA A 30 45.37 19.74 -14.70
CA ALA A 30 45.82 18.60 -15.49
C ALA A 30 44.72 17.98 -16.35
N GLU A 31 43.45 18.14 -15.97
CA GLU A 31 42.31 17.50 -16.60
C GLU A 31 41.27 18.51 -17.14
N ILE A 32 40.48 18.09 -18.12
CA ILE A 32 39.30 18.80 -18.57
C ILE A 32 38.11 18.26 -17.78
N TRP A 33 37.40 19.16 -17.10
CA TRP A 33 36.31 18.79 -16.21
C TRP A 33 34.97 19.17 -16.84
N ASN A 34 34.04 18.21 -16.86
CA ASN A 34 32.66 18.49 -17.25
C ASN A 34 31.92 19.28 -16.16
N SER A 35 32.37 19.25 -14.90
CA SER A 35 31.80 20.06 -13.82
C SER A 35 32.86 20.96 -13.20
N PRO A 36 32.50 22.11 -12.61
CA PRO A 36 33.48 22.94 -11.91
C PRO A 36 34.10 22.14 -10.75
N PRO A 37 35.42 21.90 -10.75
CA PRO A 37 36.05 21.10 -9.71
C PRO A 37 36.07 21.89 -8.40
N ALA A 38 35.77 21.22 -7.29
CA ALA A 38 35.93 21.83 -5.96
C ALA A 38 37.38 21.72 -5.52
N GLN A 39 37.96 22.83 -5.04
CA GLN A 39 39.31 22.81 -4.49
C GLN A 39 39.36 22.04 -3.17
N LYS A 40 40.46 21.32 -2.96
CA LYS A 40 40.76 20.62 -1.71
C LYS A 40 40.75 21.58 -0.54
N GLY A 41 40.05 21.19 0.53
CA GLY A 41 39.83 22.02 1.73
C GLY A 41 38.70 23.03 1.62
N GLN A 42 38.11 23.27 0.44
CA GLN A 42 37.01 24.23 0.28
C GLN A 42 35.63 23.58 0.25
N GLY A 43 35.51 22.33 -0.21
CA GLY A 43 34.22 21.66 -0.37
C GLY A 43 33.23 22.43 -1.26
N ARG A 44 32.02 21.91 -1.41
CA ARG A 44 30.92 22.57 -2.10
C ARG A 44 29.60 22.22 -1.43
N TYR A 45 28.81 23.25 -1.13
CA TYR A 45 27.55 23.11 -0.42
C TYR A 45 26.42 23.84 -1.15
N LEU A 46 25.31 23.17 -1.41
CA LEU A 46 24.07 23.77 -1.93
C LEU A 46 23.30 24.42 -0.79
N ILE A 47 22.96 25.70 -0.93
CA ILE A 47 22.12 26.41 0.04
C ILE A 47 20.67 25.96 -0.11
N LEU A 48 20.07 25.45 0.97
CA LEU A 48 18.68 25.02 1.01
C LEU A 48 17.81 26.14 1.60
N GLY A 49 17.06 26.84 0.75
CA GLY A 49 16.14 27.91 1.15
C GLY A 49 16.78 29.31 1.23
N LYS A 50 15.99 30.29 1.70
CA LYS A 50 16.37 31.72 1.75
C LYS A 50 16.43 32.21 3.19
N THR A 51 17.54 31.94 3.88
CA THR A 51 17.74 32.38 5.27
C THR A 51 18.92 33.32 5.48
N ILE A 52 19.69 33.62 4.43
CA ILE A 52 20.79 34.59 4.49
C ILE A 52 20.24 36.01 4.21
N THR A 53 20.61 36.99 5.03
CA THR A 53 20.18 38.38 4.79
C THR A 53 20.75 38.91 3.47
N PRO A 54 20.05 39.82 2.76
CA PRO A 54 20.55 40.37 1.50
C PRO A 54 21.93 41.03 1.60
N ALA A 55 22.22 41.69 2.72
CA ALA A 55 23.51 42.33 2.97
C ALA A 55 24.64 41.30 3.11
N ASP A 56 24.42 40.25 3.89
CA ASP A 56 25.41 39.17 4.06
C ASP A 56 25.61 38.40 2.76
N PHE A 57 24.52 38.14 2.04
CA PHE A 57 24.56 37.48 0.75
C PHE A 57 25.35 38.28 -0.29
N THR A 58 25.15 39.60 -0.34
CA THR A 58 25.91 40.50 -1.22
C THR A 58 27.40 40.48 -0.88
N ALA A 59 27.75 40.49 0.42
CA ALA A 59 29.14 40.40 0.86
C ALA A 59 29.81 39.07 0.44
N LEU A 60 29.09 37.94 0.58
CA LEU A 60 29.59 36.64 0.12
C LEU A 60 29.79 36.61 -1.40
N LYS A 61 28.85 37.19 -2.17
CA LYS A 61 28.93 37.26 -3.63
C LYS A 61 30.13 38.10 -4.08
N SER A 62 30.32 39.28 -3.50
CA SER A 62 31.45 40.16 -3.81
C SER A 62 32.80 39.53 -3.44
N ALA A 63 32.83 38.65 -2.43
CA ALA A 63 34.02 37.90 -2.04
C ALA A 63 34.25 36.61 -2.87
N GLY A 64 33.39 36.32 -3.85
CA GLY A 64 33.47 35.11 -4.68
C GLY A 64 33.25 33.82 -3.90
N LYS A 65 32.51 33.87 -2.78
CA LYS A 65 32.27 32.72 -1.90
C LYS A 65 30.95 32.01 -2.16
N VAL A 66 30.11 32.60 -3.00
CA VAL A 66 28.86 32.01 -3.47
C VAL A 66 28.72 32.14 -4.98
N THR A 67 28.25 31.07 -5.61
CA THR A 67 28.06 30.98 -7.07
C THR A 67 26.68 30.39 -7.34
N TYR A 68 25.94 30.97 -8.28
CA TYR A 68 24.66 30.39 -8.70
C TYR A 68 24.88 29.46 -9.89
N TRP A 69 24.36 28.25 -9.80
CA TRP A 69 24.30 27.31 -10.91
C TRP A 69 22.86 27.27 -11.42
N SER A 70 22.64 27.78 -12.63
CA SER A 70 21.36 27.69 -13.33
C SER A 70 21.18 26.30 -13.94
N GLU A 71 19.96 26.02 -14.41
CA GLU A 71 19.67 24.80 -15.17
C GLU A 71 20.52 24.72 -16.44
N ASP A 72 20.54 25.79 -17.25
CA ASP A 72 21.39 25.89 -18.45
C ASP A 72 22.88 25.61 -18.16
N PHE A 73 23.41 26.17 -17.06
CA PHE A 73 24.79 25.94 -16.66
C PHE A 73 25.05 24.48 -16.27
N LEU A 74 24.10 23.85 -15.58
CA LEU A 74 24.19 22.44 -15.22
C LEU A 74 24.11 21.54 -16.45
N GLU A 75 23.29 21.88 -17.44
CA GLU A 75 23.22 21.16 -18.72
C GLU A 75 24.51 21.28 -19.53
N GLU A 76 25.08 22.49 -19.63
CA GLU A 76 26.39 22.72 -20.28
C GLU A 76 27.53 21.91 -19.62
N CYS A 77 27.35 21.56 -18.34
CA CYS A 77 28.29 20.77 -17.55
C CYS A 77 27.95 19.27 -17.46
N ASP A 78 26.98 18.76 -18.24
CA ASP A 78 26.45 17.38 -18.17
C ASP A 78 25.97 16.96 -16.74
N MET A 79 25.55 17.93 -15.93
CA MET A 79 25.14 17.74 -14.53
C MET A 79 23.61 17.63 -14.36
N PHE A 80 22.93 16.91 -15.26
CA PHE A 80 21.46 16.82 -15.36
C PHE A 80 20.74 16.42 -14.06
N PHE A 81 21.40 15.68 -13.16
CA PHE A 81 20.81 15.21 -11.91
C PHE A 81 21.07 16.13 -10.71
N THR A 82 21.78 17.24 -10.93
CA THR A 82 22.08 18.23 -9.88
C THR A 82 20.98 19.29 -9.88
N SER A 83 20.58 19.76 -8.69
CA SER A 83 19.56 20.80 -8.60
C SER A 83 20.14 22.19 -8.83
N PRO A 84 19.51 23.07 -9.63
CA PRO A 84 19.94 24.46 -9.76
C PRO A 84 19.85 25.17 -8.40
N GLY A 85 20.74 26.13 -8.16
CA GLY A 85 20.77 26.85 -6.89
C GLY A 85 22.10 27.48 -6.53
N TRP A 86 22.10 28.18 -5.40
CA TRP A 86 23.30 28.82 -4.86
C TRP A 86 24.21 27.80 -4.19
N ARG A 87 25.46 27.77 -4.62
CA ARG A 87 26.55 27.03 -3.97
C ARG A 87 27.38 27.97 -3.11
N ILE A 88 27.81 27.48 -1.97
CA ILE A 88 28.71 28.17 -1.04
C ILE A 88 29.90 27.26 -0.74
N HIS A 89 31.07 27.86 -0.63
CA HIS A 89 32.30 27.17 -0.23
C HIS A 89 32.42 27.13 1.32
N ALA A 90 33.26 26.26 1.87
CA ALA A 90 33.45 26.09 3.31
C ALA A 90 33.93 27.37 4.02
N ASP A 91 34.70 28.21 3.34
CA ASP A 91 35.11 29.52 3.81
C ASP A 91 33.93 30.50 3.87
N GLY A 92 33.03 30.46 2.89
CA GLY A 92 31.74 31.16 2.92
C GLY A 92 30.86 30.74 4.11
N LEU A 93 30.78 29.44 4.39
CA LEU A 93 30.09 28.94 5.61
C LEU A 93 30.75 29.47 6.89
N SER A 94 32.08 29.53 6.92
CA SER A 94 32.84 30.07 8.06
C SER A 94 32.55 31.55 8.29
N ILE A 95 32.45 32.34 7.21
CA ILE A 95 32.03 33.75 7.28
C ILE A 95 30.62 33.87 7.86
N LEU A 96 29.67 33.03 7.42
CA LEU A 96 28.31 33.04 7.97
C LEU A 96 28.31 32.70 9.47
N ARG A 97 29.06 31.69 9.91
CA ARG A 97 29.20 31.37 11.34
C ARG A 97 29.71 32.57 12.16
N GLN A 98 30.74 33.26 11.66
CA GLN A 98 31.29 34.46 12.30
C GLN A 98 30.27 35.61 12.40
N ARG A 99 29.30 35.67 11.48
CA ARG A 99 28.19 36.64 11.48
C ARG A 99 26.98 36.21 12.32
N GLY A 100 27.13 35.11 13.07
CA GLY A 100 26.13 34.59 14.00
C GLY A 100 25.06 33.73 13.35
N TYR A 101 25.35 33.09 12.20
CA TYR A 101 24.45 32.09 11.63
C TYR A 101 24.73 30.69 12.20
N GLU A 102 23.67 29.97 12.52
CA GLU A 102 23.69 28.54 12.80
C GLU A 102 23.64 27.79 11.47
N ILE A 103 24.65 26.96 11.19
CA ILE A 103 24.76 26.22 9.94
C ILE A 103 24.45 24.75 10.17
N GLU A 104 23.38 24.27 9.53
CA GLU A 104 22.99 22.87 9.49
C GLU A 104 23.49 22.26 8.17
N ILE A 105 24.42 21.31 8.27
CA ILE A 105 25.00 20.64 7.10
C ILE A 105 24.40 19.24 7.00
N ASP A 106 23.67 18.99 5.93
CA ASP A 106 23.32 17.65 5.48
C ASP A 106 24.54 17.05 4.76
N THR A 107 25.36 16.28 5.50
CA THR A 107 26.64 15.74 5.02
C THR A 107 26.44 14.55 4.10
N ILE A 108 27.43 14.27 3.25
CA ILE A 108 27.39 13.08 2.38
C ILE A 108 27.33 11.80 3.22
N GLU A 109 28.17 11.70 4.26
CA GLU A 109 28.22 10.54 5.15
C GLU A 109 26.90 10.27 5.87
N ALA A 110 26.21 11.32 6.35
CA ALA A 110 24.92 11.18 7.02
C ALA A 110 23.87 10.58 6.06
N ARG A 111 23.81 11.07 4.82
CA ARG A 111 22.89 10.52 3.80
C ARG A 111 23.25 9.10 3.38
N GLU A 112 24.54 8.78 3.27
CA GLU A 112 24.99 7.43 2.95
C GLU A 112 24.62 6.44 4.05
N LYS A 113 24.83 6.82 5.31
CA LYS A 113 24.42 6.04 6.48
C LYS A 113 22.91 5.83 6.51
N GLU A 114 22.11 6.90 6.33
CA GLU A 114 20.65 6.79 6.31
C GLU A 114 20.16 5.89 5.15
N ARG A 115 20.79 6.01 3.97
CA ARG A 115 20.50 5.12 2.83
C ARG A 115 20.84 3.67 3.16
N ALA A 116 21.99 3.40 3.78
CA ALA A 116 22.41 2.07 4.17
C ALA A 116 21.46 1.46 5.22
N GLU A 117 21.06 2.25 6.23
CA GLU A 117 20.10 1.84 7.25
C GLU A 117 18.73 1.52 6.63
N ARG A 118 18.25 2.37 5.71
CA ARG A 118 17.00 2.15 4.99
C ARG A 118 17.04 0.90 4.11
N LEU A 119 18.16 0.65 3.43
CA LEU A 119 18.37 -0.57 2.65
C LEU A 119 18.39 -1.82 3.54
N ALA A 120 19.06 -1.74 4.70
CA ALA A 120 19.09 -2.83 5.67
C ALA A 120 17.69 -3.13 6.23
N GLN A 121 16.91 -2.10 6.56
CA GLN A 121 15.52 -2.25 7.01
C GLN A 121 14.64 -2.90 5.95
N ARG A 122 14.73 -2.43 4.69
CA ARG A 122 14.01 -3.04 3.57
C ARG A 122 14.37 -4.52 3.42
N LYS A 123 15.65 -4.87 3.50
CA LYS A 123 16.09 -6.25 3.41
C LYS A 123 15.48 -7.13 4.52
N ILE A 124 15.45 -6.63 5.76
CA ILE A 124 14.81 -7.35 6.87
C ILE A 124 13.29 -7.51 6.63
N GLU A 125 12.63 -6.47 6.14
CA GLU A 125 11.20 -6.50 5.84
C GLU A 125 10.88 -7.48 4.70
N ASP A 126 11.68 -7.48 3.64
CA ASP A 126 11.57 -8.41 2.50
C ASP A 126 11.77 -9.86 2.96
N GLU A 127 12.77 -10.13 3.81
CA GLU A 127 12.99 -11.45 4.40
C GLU A 127 11.81 -11.90 5.28
N ARG A 128 11.27 -11.01 6.11
CA ARG A 128 10.07 -11.31 6.94
C ARG A 128 8.84 -11.58 6.08
N LYS A 129 8.64 -10.79 5.03
CA LYS A 129 7.52 -10.98 4.09
C LYS A 129 7.64 -12.33 3.38
N ALA A 130 8.82 -12.69 2.89
CA ALA A 130 9.05 -13.99 2.25
C ALA A 130 8.78 -15.18 3.19
N ILE A 131 9.17 -15.09 4.46
CA ILE A 131 8.88 -16.13 5.47
C ILE A 131 7.37 -16.25 5.71
N ALA A 132 6.69 -15.12 5.89
CA ALA A 132 5.24 -15.09 6.10
C ALA A 132 4.48 -15.67 4.89
N GLU A 133 4.89 -15.28 3.68
CA GLU A 133 4.31 -15.77 2.43
C GLU A 133 4.46 -17.29 2.28
N LYS A 134 5.65 -17.81 2.59
CA LYS A 134 5.90 -19.26 2.59
C LYS A 134 4.98 -19.99 3.57
N SER A 135 4.86 -19.49 4.80
CA SER A 135 3.99 -20.11 5.82
C SER A 135 2.51 -20.04 5.45
N ALA A 136 2.05 -18.93 4.85
CA ALA A 136 0.69 -18.79 4.35
C ALA A 136 0.40 -19.78 3.22
N LYS A 137 1.36 -19.96 2.30
CA LYS A 137 1.24 -20.92 1.19
C LYS A 137 1.20 -22.36 1.68
N GLU A 138 2.03 -22.72 2.67
CA GLU A 138 2.01 -24.05 3.29
C GLU A 138 0.67 -24.32 3.98
N THR A 139 0.13 -23.34 4.71
CA THR A 139 -1.19 -23.44 5.36
C THR A 139 -2.31 -23.64 4.34
N TYR A 140 -2.32 -22.84 3.27
CA TYR A 140 -3.29 -22.95 2.19
C TYR A 140 -3.27 -24.33 1.52
N HIS A 141 -2.09 -24.82 1.11
CA HIS A 141 -1.98 -26.16 0.50
C HIS A 141 -2.35 -27.29 1.46
N LYS A 142 -2.05 -27.13 2.76
CA LYS A 142 -2.46 -28.10 3.77
C LYS A 142 -3.98 -28.15 3.89
N GLU A 143 -4.64 -27.00 3.95
CA GLU A 143 -6.10 -26.94 4.05
C GLU A 143 -6.79 -27.50 2.80
N LEU A 144 -6.28 -27.17 1.60
CA LEU A 144 -6.75 -27.78 0.35
C LEU A 144 -6.66 -29.31 0.41
N LYS A 145 -5.49 -29.84 0.78
CA LYS A 145 -5.26 -31.29 0.85
C LYS A 145 -6.18 -31.98 1.86
N GLU A 146 -6.36 -31.39 3.04
CA GLU A 146 -7.25 -31.93 4.07
C GLU A 146 -8.71 -31.92 3.61
N TYR A 147 -9.15 -30.86 2.94
CA TYR A 147 -10.50 -30.76 2.43
C TYR A 147 -10.75 -31.67 1.23
N GLU A 148 -9.80 -31.77 0.29
CA GLU A 148 -9.88 -32.71 -0.83
C GLU A 148 -9.89 -34.16 -0.35
N ALA A 149 -9.15 -34.49 0.71
CA ALA A 149 -9.24 -35.81 1.34
C ALA A 149 -10.64 -36.05 1.94
N TRP A 150 -11.24 -35.05 2.59
CA TRP A 150 -12.62 -35.12 3.07
C TRP A 150 -13.62 -35.30 1.91
N LEU A 151 -13.37 -34.66 0.75
CA LEU A 151 -14.15 -34.84 -0.47
C LEU A 151 -13.99 -36.22 -1.13
N GLY A 152 -13.14 -37.10 -0.59
CA GLY A 152 -12.87 -38.44 -1.14
C GLY A 152 -11.71 -38.50 -2.11
N SER A 153 -10.81 -37.51 -2.09
CA SER A 153 -9.64 -37.39 -2.99
C SER A 153 -10.02 -37.49 -4.46
N PRO A 154 -10.88 -36.58 -4.96
CA PRO A 154 -11.38 -36.63 -6.34
C PRO A 154 -10.23 -36.53 -7.33
N LYS A 155 -10.34 -37.28 -8.44
CA LYS A 155 -9.53 -37.04 -9.62
C LYS A 155 -10.19 -35.95 -10.46
N TRP A 156 -9.45 -34.88 -10.72
CA TRP A 156 -9.92 -33.71 -11.44
C TRP A 156 -9.84 -33.91 -12.96
N VAL A 157 -10.90 -33.52 -13.67
CA VAL A 157 -11.00 -33.54 -15.13
C VAL A 157 -11.63 -32.25 -15.63
N ASP A 158 -11.28 -31.85 -16.85
CA ASP A 158 -11.86 -30.69 -17.52
C ASP A 158 -13.35 -30.92 -17.83
N ASN A 159 -14.11 -29.83 -17.94
CA ASN A 159 -15.55 -29.91 -18.18
C ASN A 159 -15.88 -30.36 -19.61
N ASP A 160 -16.68 -31.42 -19.74
CA ASP A 160 -17.34 -31.82 -20.98
C ASP A 160 -18.80 -31.34 -21.09
N GLY A 161 -19.27 -30.55 -20.12
CA GLY A 161 -20.63 -29.99 -20.04
C GLY A 161 -21.64 -30.91 -19.35
N GLU A 162 -21.45 -32.23 -19.43
CA GLU A 162 -22.37 -33.22 -18.82
C GLU A 162 -22.27 -33.22 -17.28
N LYS A 163 -21.09 -32.90 -16.74
CA LYS A 163 -20.82 -32.93 -15.29
C LYS A 163 -21.41 -31.78 -14.49
N HIS A 164 -21.89 -30.72 -15.14
CA HIS A 164 -22.57 -29.63 -14.44
C HIS A 164 -24.06 -29.96 -14.20
N GLY A 165 -24.76 -30.42 -15.25
CA GLY A 165 -26.21 -30.60 -15.20
C GLY A 165 -27.00 -29.29 -15.21
N GLU A 166 -28.33 -29.39 -15.12
CA GLU A 166 -29.25 -28.24 -15.13
C GLU A 166 -29.51 -27.74 -13.71
N GLY A 167 -29.33 -26.44 -13.48
CA GLY A 167 -29.55 -25.77 -12.20
C GLY A 167 -28.29 -25.12 -11.63
N SER A 168 -28.41 -24.59 -10.41
CA SER A 168 -27.32 -23.92 -9.71
C SER A 168 -26.51 -24.90 -8.86
N GLN A 169 -25.19 -24.74 -8.84
CA GLN A 169 -24.33 -25.45 -7.91
C GLN A 169 -24.59 -25.05 -6.45
N ILE A 170 -24.44 -26.01 -5.54
CA ILE A 170 -24.47 -25.78 -4.10
C ILE A 170 -23.04 -25.48 -3.65
N HIS A 171 -22.80 -24.28 -3.11
CA HIS A 171 -21.49 -23.93 -2.56
C HIS A 171 -21.17 -24.77 -1.33
N LEU A 172 -19.99 -25.41 -1.30
CA LEU A 172 -19.55 -26.25 -0.18
C LEU A 172 -18.54 -25.53 0.70
N LYS A 173 -17.45 -25.01 0.11
CA LYS A 173 -16.40 -24.31 0.87
C LYS A 173 -15.53 -23.46 -0.07
N SER A 174 -15.11 -22.28 0.40
CA SER A 174 -13.98 -21.53 -0.16
C SER A 174 -12.76 -21.65 0.75
N ILE A 175 -11.59 -21.89 0.16
CA ILE A 175 -10.30 -21.89 0.84
C ILE A 175 -9.48 -20.77 0.20
N HIS A 176 -9.10 -19.77 1.00
CA HIS A 176 -8.40 -18.58 0.53
C HIS A 176 -6.93 -18.65 0.91
N TRP A 177 -6.06 -18.27 -0.02
CA TRP A 177 -4.70 -17.92 0.33
C TRP A 177 -4.70 -16.53 0.96
N ALA A 178 -4.01 -16.36 2.08
CA ALA A 178 -3.85 -15.06 2.74
C ALA A 178 -2.97 -14.06 1.96
N GLY A 179 -2.45 -14.46 0.79
CA GLY A 179 -1.65 -13.66 -0.12
C GLY A 179 -2.47 -12.90 -1.15
N ASP A 180 -2.15 -13.06 -2.43
CA ASP A 180 -2.57 -12.21 -3.55
C ASP A 180 -3.96 -12.52 -4.14
N GLY A 181 -4.92 -12.91 -3.31
CA GLY A 181 -6.28 -13.18 -3.77
C GLY A 181 -6.43 -14.49 -4.54
N GLN A 182 -5.46 -15.40 -4.44
CA GLN A 182 -5.66 -16.80 -4.81
C GLN A 182 -6.69 -17.47 -3.89
N TYR A 183 -7.63 -18.22 -4.48
CA TYR A 183 -8.56 -19.04 -3.71
C TYR A 183 -9.08 -20.22 -4.52
N THR A 184 -9.56 -21.24 -3.82
CA THR A 184 -10.28 -22.36 -4.43
C THR A 184 -11.66 -22.46 -3.81
N GLU A 185 -12.69 -22.51 -4.65
CA GLU A 185 -14.06 -22.77 -4.23
C GLU A 185 -14.47 -24.15 -4.67
N TYR A 186 -15.13 -24.87 -3.77
CA TYR A 186 -15.70 -26.18 -4.03
C TYR A 186 -17.22 -26.08 -4.01
N GLY A 187 -17.85 -26.74 -4.96
CA GLY A 187 -19.30 -26.82 -5.09
C GLY A 187 -19.77 -28.23 -5.43
N LEU A 188 -21.02 -28.54 -5.09
CA LEU A 188 -21.72 -29.71 -5.60
C LEU A 188 -22.60 -29.30 -6.77
N THR A 189 -22.33 -29.87 -7.94
CA THR A 189 -23.13 -29.63 -9.15
C THR A 189 -24.49 -30.31 -9.08
N PRO A 190 -25.51 -29.81 -9.82
CA PRO A 190 -26.79 -30.50 -9.97
C PRO A 190 -26.68 -31.95 -10.46
N ALA A 191 -25.70 -32.26 -11.32
CA ALA A 191 -25.44 -33.62 -11.80
C ALA A 191 -24.78 -34.54 -10.75
N GLY A 192 -24.48 -34.02 -9.54
CA GLY A 192 -23.91 -34.80 -8.44
C GLY A 192 -22.39 -34.95 -8.48
N TYR A 193 -21.68 -34.16 -9.29
CA TYR A 193 -20.22 -34.09 -9.32
C TYR A 193 -19.69 -32.94 -8.47
N ILE A 194 -18.46 -33.06 -7.98
CA ILE A 194 -17.78 -31.97 -7.28
C ILE A 194 -17.16 -31.05 -8.32
N HIS A 195 -17.44 -29.76 -8.21
CA HIS A 195 -16.80 -28.71 -8.98
C HIS A 195 -15.77 -27.99 -8.11
N ALA A 196 -14.61 -27.71 -8.68
CA ALA A 196 -13.58 -26.86 -8.09
C ALA A 196 -13.32 -25.68 -9.03
N PHE A 197 -13.55 -24.47 -8.53
CA PHE A 197 -13.14 -23.23 -9.16
C PHE A 197 -11.82 -22.79 -8.53
N GLN A 198 -10.76 -22.71 -9.33
CA GLN A 198 -9.44 -22.27 -8.86
C GLN A 198 -9.13 -20.91 -9.46
N HIS A 199 -8.87 -19.92 -8.60
CA HIS A 199 -8.46 -18.59 -9.01
C HIS A 199 -7.00 -18.40 -8.61
N PHE A 200 -6.07 -18.32 -9.58
CA PHE A 200 -4.63 -18.29 -9.31
C PHE A 200 -4.08 -16.87 -9.16
N ASN A 201 -4.63 -15.92 -9.89
CA ASN A 201 -4.34 -14.49 -9.85
C ASN A 201 -5.49 -13.74 -10.55
N SER A 202 -5.42 -12.40 -10.65
CA SER A 202 -6.51 -11.56 -11.20
C SER A 202 -7.04 -11.96 -12.57
N ASP A 203 -6.24 -12.66 -13.39
CA ASP A 203 -6.56 -12.89 -14.79
C ASP A 203 -6.66 -14.39 -15.15
N TRP A 204 -6.40 -15.29 -14.19
CA TRP A 204 -6.30 -16.73 -14.44
C TRP A 204 -7.18 -17.53 -13.49
N TRP A 205 -8.21 -18.15 -14.05
CA TRP A 205 -9.09 -19.07 -13.36
C TRP A 205 -9.22 -20.38 -14.13
N ASP A 206 -9.50 -21.45 -13.39
CA ASP A 206 -9.72 -22.79 -13.93
C ASP A 206 -10.94 -23.45 -13.28
N HIS A 207 -11.61 -24.31 -14.04
CA HIS A 207 -12.77 -25.08 -13.62
C HIS A 207 -12.48 -26.56 -13.78
N ALA A 208 -12.39 -27.26 -12.65
CA ALA A 208 -12.20 -28.69 -12.64
C ALA A 208 -13.43 -29.40 -12.05
N TYR A 209 -13.72 -30.60 -12.55
CA TYR A 209 -14.81 -31.44 -12.08
C TYR A 209 -14.27 -32.77 -11.60
N SER A 210 -14.94 -33.39 -10.63
CA SER A 210 -14.58 -34.75 -10.23
C SER A 210 -14.91 -35.75 -11.35
N GLU A 211 -13.99 -36.68 -11.60
CA GLU A 211 -14.19 -37.76 -12.57
C GLU A 211 -15.41 -38.62 -12.18
N LEU A 212 -15.52 -38.93 -10.89
CA LEU A 212 -16.59 -39.71 -10.30
C LEU A 212 -17.61 -38.82 -9.57
N PRO A 213 -18.88 -39.27 -9.42
CA PRO A 213 -19.86 -38.58 -8.59
C PRO A 213 -19.39 -38.38 -7.15
N ALA A 214 -19.91 -37.34 -6.50
CA ALA A 214 -19.58 -36.99 -5.13
C ALA A 214 -19.90 -38.14 -4.16
N PRO A 215 -19.05 -38.40 -3.16
CA PRO A 215 -19.36 -39.36 -2.10
C PRO A 215 -20.65 -39.01 -1.36
N ALA A 216 -21.34 -40.04 -0.83
CA ALA A 216 -22.64 -39.88 -0.18
C ALA A 216 -22.63 -38.89 1.00
N HIS A 217 -21.53 -38.82 1.76
CA HIS A 217 -21.42 -37.87 2.88
C HIS A 217 -21.31 -36.42 2.42
N VAL A 218 -20.70 -36.17 1.25
CA VAL A 218 -20.63 -34.82 0.64
C VAL A 218 -22.03 -34.40 0.18
N VAL A 219 -22.77 -35.31 -0.46
CA VAL A 219 -24.16 -35.06 -0.88
C VAL A 219 -25.05 -34.77 0.32
N ALA A 220 -24.93 -35.56 1.39
CA ALA A 220 -25.68 -35.34 2.62
C ALA A 220 -25.35 -33.99 3.29
N GLU A 221 -24.09 -33.55 3.24
CA GLU A 221 -23.71 -32.24 3.75
C GLU A 221 -24.28 -31.10 2.90
N ALA A 222 -24.23 -31.23 1.57
CA ALA A 222 -24.85 -30.27 0.66
C ALA A 222 -26.35 -30.10 0.92
N GLN A 223 -27.06 -31.19 1.17
CA GLN A 223 -28.49 -31.15 1.52
C GLN A 223 -28.75 -30.38 2.83
N LYS A 224 -27.87 -30.50 3.83
CA LYS A 224 -27.97 -29.70 5.07
C LYS A 224 -27.77 -28.22 4.79
N ILE A 225 -26.81 -27.87 3.92
CA ILE A 225 -26.56 -26.48 3.52
C ILE A 225 -27.81 -25.90 2.85
N VAL A 226 -28.43 -26.63 1.91
CA VAL A 226 -29.68 -26.18 1.25
C VAL A 226 -30.80 -26.01 2.28
N ALA A 227 -31.01 -26.99 3.17
CA ALA A 227 -32.05 -26.88 4.20
C ALA A 227 -31.84 -25.68 5.14
N GLN A 228 -30.59 -25.39 5.50
CA GLN A 228 -30.26 -24.20 6.28
C GLN A 228 -30.55 -22.91 5.52
N GLN A 229 -30.17 -22.84 4.24
CA GLN A 229 -30.43 -21.69 3.39
C GLN A 229 -31.94 -21.45 3.19
N GLU A 230 -32.74 -22.51 3.07
CA GLU A 230 -34.20 -22.41 2.99
C GLU A 230 -34.81 -21.87 4.29
N VAL A 231 -34.36 -22.36 5.45
CA VAL A 231 -34.81 -21.85 6.76
C VAL A 231 -34.43 -20.37 6.92
N GLU A 232 -33.21 -19.99 6.55
CA GLU A 232 -32.78 -18.58 6.58
C GLU A 232 -33.53 -17.71 5.57
N ALA A 233 -33.80 -18.23 4.38
CA ALA A 233 -34.61 -17.53 3.38
C ALA A 233 -36.04 -17.33 3.87
N GLN A 234 -36.64 -18.33 4.53
CA GLN A 234 -37.97 -18.21 5.12
C GLN A 234 -37.96 -17.20 6.27
N LYS A 235 -37.00 -17.26 7.19
CA LYS A 235 -36.84 -16.24 8.26
C LYS A 235 -36.71 -14.83 7.69
N ARG A 236 -35.93 -14.65 6.61
CA ARG A 236 -35.81 -13.36 5.92
C ARG A 236 -37.13 -12.90 5.30
N LYS A 237 -37.93 -13.84 4.77
CA LYS A 237 -39.24 -13.55 4.20
C LYS A 237 -40.25 -13.18 5.29
N ASP A 238 -40.35 -13.99 6.35
CA ASP A 238 -41.23 -13.72 7.49
C ASP A 238 -40.91 -12.37 8.11
N ALA A 239 -39.62 -12.08 8.32
CA ALA A 239 -39.19 -10.82 8.87
C ALA A 239 -39.28 -9.63 7.88
N TRP A 240 -39.55 -9.89 6.59
CA TRP A 240 -39.96 -8.86 5.63
C TRP A 240 -41.46 -8.59 5.70
N GLU A 241 -42.27 -9.63 5.89
CA GLU A 241 -43.73 -9.52 6.09
C GLU A 241 -44.08 -8.86 7.43
N GLU A 242 -43.23 -8.94 8.47
CA GLU A 242 -43.44 -8.28 9.76
C GLU A 242 -43.14 -6.76 9.76
N VAL A 243 -42.53 -6.21 8.70
CA VAL A 243 -42.16 -4.79 8.64
C VAL A 243 -43.29 -4.00 7.97
N ASP A 244 -44.29 -3.65 8.76
CA ASP A 244 -45.47 -2.87 8.31
C ASP A 244 -45.21 -1.36 8.26
N GLU A 245 -44.30 -0.84 9.10
CA GLU A 245 -44.09 0.60 9.27
C GLU A 245 -42.61 0.97 9.49
N CYS A 246 -42.23 2.16 9.06
CA CYS A 246 -40.92 2.72 9.37
C CYS A 246 -40.77 2.95 10.88
N PRO A 247 -39.73 2.42 11.55
CA PRO A 247 -39.55 2.58 12.99
C PRO A 247 -39.27 4.01 13.44
N ARG A 248 -38.96 4.92 12.51
CA ARG A 248 -38.67 6.33 12.80
C ARG A 248 -39.87 7.26 12.59
N CYS A 249 -40.67 7.01 11.56
CA CYS A 249 -41.74 7.92 11.16
C CYS A 249 -43.11 7.26 11.02
N HIS A 250 -43.21 5.95 11.24
CA HIS A 250 -44.42 5.14 11.14
C HIS A 250 -45.11 5.15 9.77
N SER A 251 -44.41 5.59 8.72
CA SER A 251 -44.91 5.49 7.35
C SER A 251 -44.87 4.03 6.85
N ILE A 252 -45.91 3.65 6.11
CA ILE A 252 -46.07 2.34 5.45
C ILE A 252 -45.37 2.28 4.07
N TRP A 253 -44.84 3.40 3.57
CA TRP A 253 -44.16 3.46 2.28
C TRP A 253 -42.68 3.10 2.43
N LEU A 254 -42.41 1.81 2.24
CA LEU A 254 -41.09 1.23 2.41
C LEU A 254 -40.58 0.69 1.07
N SER A 255 -39.35 1.05 0.72
CA SER A 255 -38.61 0.48 -0.39
C SER A 255 -37.43 -0.35 0.13
N GLY A 256 -37.08 -1.45 -0.55
CA GLY A 256 -35.94 -2.27 -0.17
C GLY A 256 -36.22 -3.77 -0.24
N SER A 257 -35.34 -4.56 0.37
CA SER A 257 -35.49 -6.01 0.41
C SER A 257 -34.92 -6.57 1.70
N ALA A 258 -35.41 -7.73 2.11
CA ALA A 258 -34.88 -8.46 3.26
C ALA A 258 -33.34 -8.71 3.19
N LYS A 259 -32.75 -8.67 1.98
CA LYS A 259 -31.32 -8.91 1.74
C LYS A 259 -30.45 -7.66 1.87
N TYR A 260 -30.98 -6.47 1.63
CA TYR A 260 -30.21 -5.22 1.51
C TYR A 260 -30.65 -4.12 2.49
N GLY A 261 -31.61 -4.42 3.36
CA GLY A 261 -32.20 -3.46 4.28
C GLY A 261 -33.42 -2.74 3.70
N PHE A 262 -34.11 -2.01 4.56
CA PHE A 262 -35.23 -1.15 4.21
C PHE A 262 -34.79 0.31 4.18
N ALA A 263 -35.40 1.07 3.28
CA ALA A 263 -35.40 2.52 3.27
C ALA A 263 -36.84 3.00 3.36
N CYS A 264 -37.11 3.96 4.24
CA CYS A 264 -38.40 4.64 4.25
C CYS A 264 -38.39 5.75 3.19
N ASP A 265 -39.38 5.72 2.30
CA ASP A 265 -39.46 6.68 1.20
C ASP A 265 -39.80 8.10 1.69
N ASP A 266 -40.48 8.22 2.84
CA ASP A 266 -40.89 9.51 3.39
C ASP A 266 -39.80 10.22 4.20
N CYS A 267 -39.00 9.47 4.98
CA CYS A 267 -38.01 10.07 5.87
C CYS A 267 -36.55 9.73 5.51
N GLY A 268 -36.34 8.89 4.50
CA GLY A 268 -35.02 8.42 4.07
C GLY A 268 -34.29 7.56 5.11
N HIS A 269 -34.97 7.12 6.18
CA HIS A 269 -34.36 6.29 7.21
C HIS A 269 -34.07 4.90 6.65
N GLN A 270 -32.84 4.44 6.83
CA GLN A 270 -32.41 3.09 6.44
C GLN A 270 -32.20 2.23 7.68
N TRP A 271 -32.71 0.99 7.66
CA TRP A 271 -32.49 0.02 8.74
C TRP A 271 -32.46 -1.41 8.21
N ASN A 272 -31.78 -2.30 8.92
CA ASN A 272 -31.73 -3.72 8.61
C ASN A 272 -32.65 -4.51 9.56
N VAL A 273 -33.24 -5.59 9.05
CA VAL A 273 -34.12 -6.49 9.81
C VAL A 273 -33.43 -7.05 11.07
N GLU A 274 -32.11 -7.29 11.02
CA GLU A 274 -31.35 -7.79 12.18
C GLU A 274 -31.31 -6.80 13.35
N SER A 275 -31.55 -5.51 13.11
CA SER A 275 -31.52 -4.45 14.15
C SER A 275 -32.88 -4.17 14.81
N SER A 276 -33.99 -4.68 14.26
CA SER A 276 -35.32 -4.52 14.87
C SER A 276 -35.58 -5.51 16.01
N HIS A 277 -34.91 -6.67 16.01
CA HIS A 277 -35.05 -7.68 17.06
C HIS A 277 -34.28 -7.34 18.36
N SER A 278 -33.34 -6.37 18.33
CA SER A 278 -32.62 -5.94 19.54
C SER A 278 -33.35 -4.87 20.36
N ASN A 279 -34.37 -4.22 19.80
CA ASN A 279 -35.08 -3.11 20.45
C ASN A 279 -36.45 -3.48 21.04
N ASN A 280 -36.92 -4.72 20.85
CA ASN A 280 -38.14 -5.25 21.49
C ASN A 280 -37.85 -6.13 22.71
N LYS A 281 -36.73 -5.89 23.42
CA LYS A 281 -36.64 -6.28 24.83
C LYS A 281 -37.23 -5.15 25.66
N GLU A 282 -38.46 -5.40 26.08
CA GLU A 282 -39.31 -4.61 26.96
C GLU A 282 -38.53 -3.80 28.02
N VAL A 283 -38.87 -2.52 28.13
CA VAL A 283 -38.80 -1.73 29.37
C VAL A 283 -40.14 -1.86 30.07
#